data_AF-A0A815FXA0-F1
#
_entry.id   AF-A0A815FXA0-F1
#
_cell.length_a   1.000
_cell.length_b   1.000
_cell.length_c   1.000
_cell.angle_alpha   90.00
_cell.angle_beta   90.00
_cell.angle_gamma   90.00
#
_symmetry.space_group_name_H-M   'P 1'
#
loop_
_entity.id
_entity.type
_entity.pdbx_description
1 polymer ?
#
loop_
_entity_poly.entity_id
_entity_poly.type
_entity_poly.pdbx_seq_one_letter_code
_entity_poly.pdbx_strand_id
1 'polypeptide(L)'
;VDFRETFEKDFNPTNWLQLGPYRHEINRIIWTTINRQAITRPIDLRPMRGIKWTYNLENISKTCNTSIYLLISTDGTLTWSILHRFNLPIKNITILNTSIELLVEFNNLNTKYHIGQFRWFQPLSSKCNNFTWGLSKIISIKSINIDFLTDYFYTISSSRSNWESIDGALLAQPDQCNNNIPALIFHESSFSVITVPILVQKFYVLVLQFNTKCTGNADMKTLQCRNLTSIIEYRTDLSLKWVKLIDMADLACRTSLINGGYLNMHTIKLPFETYSRLDIVPISR
;
A
#
# COMPACT_ATOMS: atom_id res chain seq x y z
N VAL A 1 -5.96 -10.53 -6.04
CA VAL A 1 -6.38 -9.11 -5.88
C VAL A 1 -7.16 -8.78 -7.12
N ASP A 2 -8.44 -8.43 -7.02
CA ASP A 2 -9.31 -8.45 -8.23
C ASP A 2 -9.46 -7.06 -8.84
N PHE A 3 -9.18 -6.00 -8.06
CA PHE A 3 -8.89 -4.67 -8.60
C PHE A 3 -7.71 -4.04 -7.85
N ARG A 4 -6.64 -3.73 -8.58
CA ARG A 4 -5.43 -3.03 -8.11
C ARG A 4 -4.93 -2.12 -9.22
N GLU A 5 -4.64 -0.88 -8.87
CA GLU A 5 -3.98 0.08 -9.74
C GLU A 5 -2.91 0.83 -8.95
N THR A 6 -1.64 0.56 -9.29
CA THR A 6 -0.49 1.26 -8.72
C THR A 6 0.01 2.39 -9.61
N PHE A 7 -0.46 2.49 -10.87
CA PHE A 7 0.03 3.42 -11.88
C PHE A 7 1.54 3.33 -12.11
N GLU A 8 2.12 2.15 -11.86
CA GLU A 8 3.50 1.80 -12.18
C GLU A 8 3.66 1.50 -13.69
N LYS A 9 4.81 0.92 -14.09
CA LYS A 9 5.02 0.39 -15.46
C LYS A 9 3.90 -0.53 -15.96
N ASP A 10 3.13 -1.12 -15.05
CA ASP A 10 1.99 -1.99 -15.35
C ASP A 10 0.64 -1.24 -15.38
N PHE A 11 0.62 0.09 -15.58
CA PHE A 11 -0.62 0.83 -15.76
C PHE A 11 -1.48 0.15 -16.82
N ASN A 12 -2.61 -0.38 -16.37
CA ASN A 12 -3.48 -1.15 -17.24
C ASN A 12 -4.70 -0.28 -17.60
N PRO A 13 -4.73 0.34 -18.79
CA PRO A 13 -5.86 1.16 -19.21
C PRO A 13 -7.17 0.36 -19.24
N THR A 14 -7.09 -0.97 -19.30
CA THR A 14 -8.26 -1.86 -19.26
C THR A 14 -8.93 -1.93 -17.88
N ASN A 15 -8.31 -1.40 -16.81
CA ASN A 15 -8.95 -1.26 -15.51
C ASN A 15 -10.00 -0.12 -15.47
N TRP A 16 -9.96 0.76 -16.47
CA TRP A 16 -10.71 2.01 -16.47
C TRP A 16 -11.77 2.01 -17.57
N LEU A 17 -12.98 2.47 -17.23
CA LEU A 17 -14.00 2.83 -18.20
C LEU A 17 -13.74 4.23 -18.74
N GLN A 18 -13.36 5.15 -17.86
CA GLN A 18 -13.07 6.52 -18.21
C GLN A 18 -11.99 7.10 -17.29
N LEU A 19 -11.03 7.79 -17.88
CA LEU A 19 -10.10 8.66 -17.17
C LEU A 19 -10.25 10.07 -17.78
N GLY A 20 -10.53 11.06 -16.94
CA GLY A 20 -10.45 12.46 -17.34
C GLY A 20 -9.00 12.84 -17.66
N PRO A 21 -8.74 13.93 -18.40
CA PRO A 21 -7.40 14.26 -18.88
C PRO A 21 -6.40 14.42 -17.73
N TYR A 22 -5.35 13.60 -17.75
CA TYR A 22 -4.37 13.47 -16.67
C TYR A 22 -2.94 13.57 -17.18
N ARG A 23 -2.04 14.01 -16.29
CA ARG A 23 -0.59 13.81 -16.43
C ARG A 23 -0.24 12.51 -15.71
N HIS A 24 0.42 11.60 -16.42
CA HIS A 24 0.95 10.38 -15.80
C HIS A 24 2.32 10.67 -15.20
N GLU A 25 2.52 10.21 -13.97
CA GLU A 25 3.80 10.25 -13.27
C GLU A 25 4.08 8.87 -12.69
N ILE A 26 5.33 8.63 -12.28
CA ILE A 26 5.71 7.36 -11.66
C ILE A 26 4.79 7.11 -10.45
N ASN A 27 4.01 6.04 -10.54
CA ASN A 27 3.12 5.52 -9.48
C ASN A 27 1.89 6.39 -9.17
N ARG A 28 1.55 7.37 -10.03
CA ARG A 28 0.36 8.22 -9.84
C ARG A 28 -0.14 8.87 -11.12
N ILE A 29 -1.41 9.26 -11.11
CA ILE A 29 -1.98 10.16 -12.13
C ILE A 29 -2.41 11.46 -11.47
N ILE A 30 -2.14 12.60 -12.12
CA ILE A 30 -2.48 13.94 -11.63
C ILE A 30 -3.42 14.63 -12.62
N TRP A 31 -4.57 15.11 -12.15
CA TRP A 31 -5.47 15.94 -12.96
C TRP A 31 -5.13 17.43 -12.81
N THR A 32 -4.93 18.07 -13.96
CA THR A 32 -4.61 19.50 -14.07
C THR A 32 -5.74 20.32 -14.71
N THR A 33 -6.78 19.66 -15.22
CA THR A 33 -7.79 20.28 -16.12
C THR A 33 -9.20 20.27 -15.52
N ILE A 34 -10.21 20.66 -16.32
CA ILE A 34 -11.61 20.87 -15.93
C ILE A 34 -12.34 19.54 -15.62
N ASN A 35 -12.08 18.46 -16.37
CA ASN A 35 -12.78 17.18 -16.18
C ASN A 35 -11.94 16.23 -15.31
N ARG A 36 -12.15 16.30 -13.99
CA ARG A 36 -11.36 15.56 -13.00
C ARG A 36 -12.13 14.37 -12.49
N GLN A 37 -12.00 13.26 -13.21
CA GLN A 37 -12.64 12.02 -12.81
C GLN A 37 -11.88 10.78 -13.23
N ALA A 38 -12.09 9.70 -12.50
CA ALA A 38 -11.64 8.36 -12.82
C ALA A 38 -12.77 7.39 -12.55
N ILE A 39 -13.19 6.63 -13.56
CA ILE A 39 -14.27 5.64 -13.47
C ILE A 39 -13.69 4.26 -13.80
N THR A 40 -13.80 3.33 -12.86
CA THR A 40 -13.36 1.95 -13.06
C THR A 40 -14.26 1.24 -14.07
N ARG A 41 -13.74 0.17 -14.68
CA ARG A 41 -14.62 -0.84 -15.27
C ARG A 41 -15.49 -1.50 -14.19
N PRO A 42 -16.54 -2.24 -14.59
CA PRO A 42 -17.29 -3.05 -13.64
C PRO A 42 -16.37 -4.03 -12.89
N ILE A 43 -16.44 -4.00 -11.57
CA ILE A 43 -15.65 -4.82 -10.65
C ILE A 43 -16.60 -5.74 -9.88
N ASP A 44 -16.18 -6.97 -9.64
CA ASP A 44 -16.89 -7.89 -8.75
C ASP A 44 -16.77 -7.41 -7.29
N LEU A 45 -17.90 -7.05 -6.71
CA LEU A 45 -18.00 -6.54 -5.34
C LEU A 45 -18.11 -7.67 -4.30
N ARG A 46 -18.45 -8.91 -4.71
CA ARG A 46 -18.65 -10.05 -3.79
C ARG A 46 -17.47 -10.29 -2.85
N PRO A 47 -16.21 -10.26 -3.31
CA PRO A 47 -15.08 -10.47 -2.42
C PRO A 47 -14.68 -9.20 -1.66
N MET A 48 -15.25 -8.03 -1.97
CA MET A 48 -14.80 -6.73 -1.45
C MET A 48 -15.53 -6.35 -0.15
N ARG A 49 -14.76 -5.92 0.86
CA ARG A 49 -15.27 -5.24 2.06
C ARG A 49 -14.97 -3.75 2.09
N GLY A 50 -14.20 -3.25 1.14
CA GLY A 50 -13.80 -1.85 1.12
C GLY A 50 -12.83 -1.54 -0.01
N ILE A 51 -12.46 -0.27 -0.10
CA ILE A 51 -11.46 0.22 -1.04
C ILE A 51 -10.52 1.19 -0.37
N LYS A 52 -9.24 1.08 -0.70
CA LYS A 52 -8.17 1.93 -0.20
C LYS A 52 -7.45 2.62 -1.35
N TRP A 53 -7.06 3.87 -1.15
CA TRP A 53 -6.31 4.64 -2.14
C TRP A 53 -5.55 5.78 -1.49
N THR A 54 -4.66 6.41 -2.25
CA THR A 54 -3.93 7.60 -1.83
C THR A 54 -4.29 8.79 -2.71
N TYR A 55 -4.71 9.90 -2.08
CA TYR A 55 -4.80 11.20 -2.74
C TYR A 55 -3.43 11.87 -2.75
N ASN A 56 -3.00 12.35 -3.91
CA ASN A 56 -1.83 13.21 -4.05
C ASN A 56 -2.34 14.63 -4.30
N LEU A 57 -2.08 15.55 -3.38
CA LEU A 57 -2.58 16.93 -3.43
C LEU A 57 -1.43 17.88 -3.71
N GLU A 58 -1.61 18.74 -4.71
CA GLU A 58 -0.61 19.69 -5.18
C GLU A 58 -1.27 21.07 -5.39
N ASN A 59 -0.52 22.14 -5.12
CA ASN A 59 -0.94 23.52 -5.40
C ASN A 59 -2.31 23.92 -4.83
N ILE A 60 -2.64 23.50 -3.60
CA ILE A 60 -3.87 23.93 -2.94
C ILE A 60 -3.81 25.44 -2.68
N SER A 61 -4.64 26.21 -3.39
CA SER A 61 -4.79 27.64 -3.15
C SER A 61 -5.72 27.91 -1.97
N LYS A 62 -5.49 29.00 -1.24
CA LYS A 62 -6.30 29.42 -0.08
C LYS A 62 -7.79 29.66 -0.41
N THR A 63 -8.12 29.88 -1.68
CA THR A 63 -9.48 30.21 -2.16
C THR A 63 -10.24 29.01 -2.69
N CYS A 64 -9.59 27.84 -2.79
CA CYS A 64 -10.20 26.64 -3.33
C CYS A 64 -10.99 25.89 -2.24
N ASN A 65 -12.31 26.10 -2.21
CA ASN A 65 -13.24 25.30 -1.42
C ASN A 65 -13.94 24.29 -2.34
N THR A 66 -13.53 23.04 -2.26
CA THR A 66 -14.05 21.94 -3.07
C THR A 66 -13.82 20.62 -2.34
N SER A 67 -14.56 19.60 -2.75
CA SER A 67 -14.45 18.26 -2.21
C SER A 67 -14.16 17.29 -3.34
N ILE A 68 -13.38 16.26 -3.02
CA ILE A 68 -13.20 15.11 -3.90
C ILE A 68 -14.12 14.00 -3.39
N TYR A 69 -14.87 13.38 -4.28
CA TYR A 69 -15.85 12.36 -3.96
C TYR A 69 -15.37 11.01 -4.44
N LEU A 70 -15.58 9.99 -3.62
CA LEU A 70 -15.66 8.61 -4.05
C LEU A 70 -17.14 8.24 -4.16
N LEU A 71 -17.54 7.81 -5.34
CA LEU A 71 -18.89 7.39 -5.68
C LEU A 71 -18.89 5.93 -6.11
N ILE A 72 -20.05 5.26 -6.00
CA ILE A 72 -20.29 3.94 -6.55
C ILE A 72 -21.55 3.93 -7.41
N SER A 73 -21.51 3.17 -8.50
CA SER A 73 -22.68 2.81 -9.30
C SER A 73 -22.79 1.29 -9.35
N THR A 74 -24.01 0.77 -9.20
CA THR A 74 -24.33 -0.66 -9.29
C THR A 74 -25.33 -0.96 -10.42
N ASP A 75 -25.58 0.03 -11.28
CA ASP A 75 -26.59 0.01 -12.35
C ASP A 75 -25.99 0.43 -13.71
N GLY A 76 -24.68 0.23 -13.89
CA GLY A 76 -23.99 0.53 -15.15
C GLY A 76 -23.81 2.02 -15.41
N THR A 77 -23.49 2.80 -14.37
CA THR A 77 -23.23 4.26 -14.38
C THR A 77 -24.46 5.16 -14.53
N LEU A 78 -25.68 4.61 -14.47
CA LEU A 78 -26.92 5.40 -14.55
C LEU A 78 -27.10 6.28 -13.31
N THR A 79 -26.86 5.73 -12.12
CA THR A 79 -26.91 6.48 -10.87
C THR A 79 -25.63 6.31 -10.04
N TRP A 80 -25.32 7.32 -9.24
CA TRP A 80 -24.11 7.36 -8.42
C TRP A 80 -24.47 7.67 -6.96
N SER A 81 -24.03 6.81 -6.05
CA SER A 81 -24.15 7.00 -4.60
C SER A 81 -22.81 7.42 -4.00
N ILE A 82 -22.82 8.39 -3.09
CA ILE A 82 -21.60 8.84 -2.40
C ILE A 82 -21.19 7.80 -1.36
N LEU A 83 -19.96 7.29 -1.50
CA LEU A 83 -19.32 6.46 -0.49
C LEU A 83 -18.48 7.30 0.46
N HIS A 84 -17.76 8.30 -0.06
CA HIS A 84 -16.94 9.18 0.75
C HIS A 84 -16.80 10.57 0.14
N ARG A 85 -16.70 11.56 1.01
CA ARG A 85 -16.44 12.95 0.66
C ARG A 85 -15.18 13.41 1.38
N PHE A 86 -14.12 13.62 0.63
CA PHE A 86 -12.89 14.22 1.13
C PHE A 86 -12.98 15.74 0.99
N ASN A 87 -13.03 16.43 2.13
CA ASN A 87 -12.96 17.88 2.17
C ASN A 87 -11.49 18.30 2.25
N LEU A 88 -11.07 19.15 1.31
CA LEU A 88 -9.72 19.69 1.37
C LEU A 88 -9.53 20.47 2.68
N PRO A 89 -8.38 20.32 3.37
CA PRO A 89 -8.11 21.07 4.58
C PRO A 89 -7.94 22.55 4.24
N ILE A 90 -9.02 23.34 4.41
CA ILE A 90 -8.99 24.80 4.25
C ILE A 90 -8.39 25.40 5.53
N LYS A 91 -7.07 25.40 5.69
CA LYS A 91 -6.41 26.26 6.70
C LYS A 91 -5.04 26.70 6.23
N ASN A 92 -4.93 27.98 5.83
CA ASN A 92 -3.76 28.88 5.78
C ASN A 92 -2.39 28.36 5.31
N ILE A 93 -2.29 27.13 4.83
CA ILE A 93 -1.06 26.46 4.46
C ILE A 93 -1.13 26.21 2.96
N THR A 94 -0.17 26.75 2.23
CA THR A 94 0.17 26.24 0.90
C THR A 94 0.74 24.86 1.10
N ILE A 95 -0.10 23.85 0.95
CA ILE A 95 0.35 22.47 0.98
C ILE A 95 1.00 22.18 -0.37
N LEU A 96 2.32 22.11 -0.36
CA LEU A 96 3.13 21.62 -1.48
C LEU A 96 3.27 20.12 -1.29
N ASN A 97 2.65 19.36 -2.20
CA ASN A 97 2.81 17.92 -2.37
C ASN A 97 2.56 17.10 -1.09
N THR A 98 1.30 16.76 -0.84
CA THR A 98 0.94 15.81 0.23
C THR A 98 0.27 14.57 -0.32
N SER A 99 0.56 13.45 0.31
CA SER A 99 -0.11 12.18 0.04
C SER A 99 -0.94 11.80 1.26
N ILE A 100 -2.22 11.51 1.04
CA ILE A 100 -3.16 11.13 2.09
C ILE A 100 -3.77 9.79 1.71
N GLU A 101 -3.45 8.75 2.49
CA GLU A 101 -4.08 7.44 2.36
C GLU A 101 -5.49 7.50 2.96
N LEU A 102 -6.46 6.91 2.27
CA LEU A 102 -7.83 6.79 2.71
C LEU A 102 -8.34 5.40 2.47
N LEU A 103 -9.25 5.00 3.35
CA LEU A 103 -9.97 3.75 3.31
C LEU A 103 -11.45 4.02 3.48
N VAL A 104 -12.27 3.33 2.69
CA VAL A 104 -13.70 3.26 2.88
C VAL A 104 -14.13 1.80 3.00
N GLU A 105 -14.78 1.48 4.12
CA GLU A 105 -15.38 0.17 4.35
C GLU A 105 -16.82 0.13 3.83
N PHE A 106 -17.18 -1.01 3.28
CA PHE A 106 -18.49 -1.31 2.75
C PHE A 106 -19.28 -2.09 3.81
N ASN A 107 -19.56 -1.43 4.93
CA ASN A 107 -20.21 -2.10 6.06
C ASN A 107 -21.63 -2.62 5.74
N ASN A 108 -22.25 -2.14 4.66
CA ASN A 108 -23.55 -2.56 4.15
C ASN A 108 -23.74 -2.16 2.66
N LEU A 109 -22.76 -2.41 1.77
CA LEU A 109 -23.12 -2.43 0.35
C LEU A 109 -24.10 -3.59 0.19
N ASN A 110 -25.40 -3.27 0.10
CA ASN A 110 -26.49 -4.22 0.04
C ASN A 110 -26.05 -5.43 -0.80
N THR A 111 -26.07 -6.61 -0.19
CA THR A 111 -25.69 -7.93 -0.75
C THR A 111 -26.37 -8.27 -2.09
N LYS A 112 -27.32 -7.42 -2.51
CA LYS A 112 -28.05 -7.47 -3.77
C LYS A 112 -27.19 -7.23 -5.01
N TYR A 113 -26.08 -6.50 -4.92
CA TYR A 113 -25.30 -6.14 -6.11
C TYR A 113 -23.91 -6.79 -6.10
N HIS A 114 -23.68 -7.66 -7.09
CA HIS A 114 -22.41 -8.37 -7.26
C HIS A 114 -21.39 -7.61 -8.09
N ILE A 115 -21.82 -6.60 -8.84
CA ILE A 115 -20.98 -5.82 -9.74
C ILE A 115 -21.19 -4.34 -9.48
N GLY A 116 -20.10 -3.57 -9.45
CA GLY A 116 -20.18 -2.12 -9.35
C GLY A 116 -18.96 -1.41 -9.92
N GLN A 117 -19.08 -0.10 -10.05
CA GLN A 117 -18.06 0.78 -10.58
C GLN A 117 -17.78 1.89 -9.60
N PHE A 118 -16.51 2.20 -9.38
CA PHE A 118 -16.10 3.31 -8.54
C PHE A 118 -15.80 4.52 -9.40
N ARG A 119 -16.14 5.70 -8.88
CA ARG A 119 -15.82 6.97 -9.50
C ARG A 119 -15.19 7.91 -8.49
N TRP A 120 -13.94 8.28 -8.73
CA TRP A 120 -13.34 9.44 -8.10
C TRP A 120 -13.70 10.66 -8.92
N PHE A 121 -14.26 11.68 -8.30
CA PHE A 121 -14.77 12.84 -9.00
C PHE A 121 -14.59 14.10 -8.18
N GLN A 122 -14.14 15.16 -8.85
CA GLN A 122 -14.18 16.51 -8.31
C GLN A 122 -15.11 17.37 -9.18
N PRO A 123 -16.20 17.91 -8.60
CA PRO A 123 -17.03 18.88 -9.29
C PRO A 123 -16.23 20.11 -9.71
N LEU A 124 -16.61 20.67 -10.85
CA LEU A 124 -16.02 21.89 -11.36
C LEU A 124 -16.15 23.03 -10.36
N SER A 125 -15.01 23.67 -10.06
CA SER A 125 -14.96 24.87 -9.25
C SER A 125 -14.00 25.85 -9.91
N SER A 126 -14.53 26.96 -10.42
CA SER A 126 -13.75 28.04 -11.04
C SER A 126 -12.71 28.65 -10.10
N LYS A 127 -12.90 28.51 -8.78
CA LYS A 127 -11.98 28.97 -7.74
C LYS A 127 -10.80 28.02 -7.50
N CYS A 128 -10.78 26.87 -8.15
CA CYS A 128 -9.83 25.78 -7.95
C CYS A 128 -8.97 25.47 -9.19
N ASN A 129 -8.89 26.38 -10.16
CA ASN A 129 -8.20 26.13 -11.43
C ASN A 129 -6.73 25.73 -11.26
N ASN A 130 -6.05 26.29 -10.25
CA ASN A 130 -4.63 26.00 -9.99
C ASN A 130 -4.41 24.81 -9.04
N PHE A 131 -5.46 24.32 -8.38
CA PHE A 131 -5.37 23.15 -7.51
C PHE A 131 -5.26 21.89 -8.36
N THR A 132 -4.30 21.02 -8.07
CA THR A 132 -4.14 19.74 -8.76
C THR A 132 -4.22 18.61 -7.76
N TRP A 133 -4.85 17.51 -8.15
CA TRP A 133 -4.87 16.31 -7.33
C TRP A 133 -4.75 15.07 -8.19
N GLY A 134 -4.39 13.98 -7.54
CA GLY A 134 -4.16 12.72 -8.19
C GLY A 134 -4.49 11.51 -7.34
N LEU A 135 -4.45 10.35 -7.97
CA LEU A 135 -4.61 9.05 -7.32
C LEU A 135 -3.32 8.25 -7.44
N SER A 136 -3.02 7.51 -6.38
CA SER A 136 -2.06 6.41 -6.39
C SER A 136 -2.57 5.25 -5.55
N LYS A 137 -2.01 4.05 -5.79
CA LYS A 137 -2.19 2.84 -4.96
C LYS A 137 -3.65 2.53 -4.64
N ILE A 138 -4.48 2.36 -5.65
CA ILE A 138 -5.89 1.97 -5.47
C ILE A 138 -5.97 0.46 -5.31
N ILE A 139 -6.52 0.00 -4.19
CA ILE A 139 -6.53 -1.40 -3.82
C ILE A 139 -7.91 -1.78 -3.27
N SER A 140 -8.50 -2.82 -3.87
CA SER A 140 -9.67 -3.49 -3.32
C SER A 140 -9.30 -4.23 -2.04
N ILE A 141 -10.03 -3.97 -0.96
CA ILE A 141 -9.86 -4.69 0.30
C ILE A 141 -10.85 -5.84 0.31
N LYS A 142 -10.36 -7.08 0.43
CA LYS A 142 -11.21 -8.27 0.48
C LYS A 142 -11.68 -8.59 1.90
N SER A 143 -12.83 -9.27 1.99
CA SER A 143 -13.22 -10.00 3.19
C SER A 143 -12.15 -11.05 3.51
N ILE A 144 -11.59 -10.99 4.71
CA ILE A 144 -10.45 -11.84 5.10
C ILE A 144 -10.97 -13.24 5.36
N ASN A 145 -10.40 -14.21 4.66
CA ASN A 145 -10.49 -15.63 5.02
C ASN A 145 -9.12 -16.31 4.95
N ILE A 146 -8.05 -15.52 5.04
CA ILE A 146 -6.67 -15.98 5.00
C ILE A 146 -6.16 -16.03 6.43
N ASP A 147 -5.86 -17.23 6.91
CA ASP A 147 -5.36 -17.55 8.24
C ASP A 147 -3.89 -18.01 8.23
N PHE A 148 -3.23 -18.00 7.06
CA PHE A 148 -1.78 -18.13 6.95
C PHE A 148 -1.27 -17.40 5.71
N LEU A 149 -0.02 -16.92 5.77
CA LEU A 149 0.66 -16.31 4.63
C LEU A 149 2.05 -16.93 4.53
N THR A 150 2.39 -17.41 3.34
CA THR A 150 3.71 -17.96 3.05
C THR A 150 4.13 -17.50 1.67
N ASP A 151 5.35 -17.00 1.56
CA ASP A 151 5.93 -16.60 0.30
C ASP A 151 7.42 -16.91 0.28
N TYR A 152 7.86 -17.51 -0.83
CA TYR A 152 9.25 -17.83 -1.12
C TYR A 152 9.80 -16.95 -2.24
N PHE A 153 9.01 -15.99 -2.72
CA PHE A 153 9.36 -15.03 -3.76
C PHE A 153 9.89 -15.64 -5.07
N TYR A 154 9.46 -16.85 -5.46
CA TYR A 154 9.87 -17.44 -6.75
C TYR A 154 9.62 -16.49 -7.93
N THR A 155 8.52 -15.74 -7.90
CA THR A 155 8.26 -14.62 -8.82
C THR A 155 7.47 -13.50 -8.13
N ILE A 156 7.63 -12.26 -8.59
CA ILE A 156 6.81 -11.13 -8.09
C ILE A 156 5.33 -11.34 -8.44
N SER A 157 5.03 -11.86 -9.63
CA SER A 157 3.66 -12.11 -10.09
C SER A 157 2.91 -13.12 -9.21
N SER A 158 3.53 -14.24 -8.84
CA SER A 158 2.94 -15.22 -7.91
C SER A 158 2.76 -14.65 -6.50
N SER A 159 3.60 -13.69 -6.10
CA SER A 159 3.57 -13.08 -4.77
C SER A 159 2.45 -12.05 -4.62
N ARG A 160 1.87 -11.52 -5.72
CA ARG A 160 0.87 -10.44 -5.69
C ARG A 160 -0.42 -10.76 -4.92
N SER A 161 -0.73 -12.03 -4.66
CA SER A 161 -1.85 -12.41 -3.80
C SER A 161 -1.56 -12.21 -2.31
N ASN A 162 -0.28 -12.23 -1.92
CA ASN A 162 0.18 -12.16 -0.54
C ASN A 162 0.59 -10.74 -0.13
N TRP A 163 0.94 -9.88 -1.10
CA TRP A 163 1.47 -8.55 -0.82
C TRP A 163 0.60 -7.45 -1.43
N GLU A 164 0.12 -6.57 -0.55
CA GLU A 164 -0.58 -5.35 -0.89
C GLU A 164 0.34 -4.39 -1.66
N SER A 165 1.59 -4.22 -1.21
CA SER A 165 2.63 -3.46 -1.91
C SER A 165 4.01 -4.08 -1.74
N ILE A 166 4.87 -3.88 -2.74
CA ILE A 166 6.28 -4.25 -2.74
C ILE A 166 7.00 -3.07 -3.41
N ASP A 167 7.37 -2.06 -2.63
CA ASP A 167 7.92 -0.80 -3.10
C ASP A 167 9.43 -0.76 -2.85
N GLY A 168 10.20 -0.34 -3.86
CA GLY A 168 11.66 -0.20 -3.76
C GLY A 168 12.42 -1.51 -3.62
N ALA A 169 11.78 -2.64 -3.94
CA ALA A 169 12.36 -3.97 -3.89
C ALA A 169 12.51 -4.58 -5.29
N LEU A 170 13.59 -5.34 -5.47
CA LEU A 170 13.85 -6.14 -6.66
C LEU A 170 13.92 -7.61 -6.27
N LEU A 171 13.58 -8.49 -7.21
CA LEU A 171 13.77 -9.92 -7.01
C LEU A 171 15.25 -10.26 -7.25
N ALA A 172 15.91 -10.75 -6.21
CA ALA A 172 17.24 -11.31 -6.27
C ALA A 172 17.27 -12.58 -7.10
N GLN A 173 18.31 -12.73 -7.91
CA GLN A 173 18.68 -14.07 -8.37
C GLN A 173 19.19 -14.90 -7.19
N PRO A 174 19.06 -16.24 -7.24
CA PRO A 174 19.77 -17.12 -6.32
C PRO A 174 21.25 -16.72 -6.21
N ASP A 175 21.85 -16.91 -5.03
CA ASP A 175 23.25 -16.61 -4.70
C ASP A 175 23.61 -15.13 -4.49
N GLN A 176 22.78 -14.15 -4.88
CA GLN A 176 23.06 -12.71 -4.67
C GLN A 176 23.08 -12.27 -3.18
N CYS A 177 22.74 -13.15 -2.24
CA CYS A 177 22.75 -12.91 -0.78
C CYS A 177 23.13 -14.17 0.02
N ASN A 178 23.84 -15.15 -0.56
CA ASN A 178 23.94 -16.51 0.00
C ASN A 178 22.57 -17.16 0.26
N ASN A 179 21.59 -16.85 -0.59
CA ASN A 179 20.27 -17.46 -0.56
C ASN A 179 20.17 -18.50 -1.66
N ASN A 180 19.76 -19.72 -1.29
CA ASN A 180 19.54 -20.83 -2.23
C ASN A 180 18.20 -20.70 -3.00
N ILE A 181 17.40 -19.68 -2.68
CA ILE A 181 16.06 -19.41 -3.21
C ILE A 181 15.98 -17.91 -3.51
N PRO A 182 15.23 -17.46 -4.54
CA PRO A 182 14.98 -16.04 -4.77
C PRO A 182 14.48 -15.30 -3.52
N ALA A 183 14.85 -14.04 -3.38
CA ALA A 183 14.48 -13.19 -2.25
C ALA A 183 14.22 -11.76 -2.70
N LEU A 184 13.52 -10.97 -1.89
CA LEU A 184 13.46 -9.53 -2.13
C LEU A 184 14.74 -8.86 -1.65
N ILE A 185 15.37 -8.07 -2.52
CA ILE A 185 16.46 -7.17 -2.16
C ILE A 185 15.99 -5.73 -2.25
N PHE A 186 16.32 -4.96 -1.23
CA PHE A 186 16.04 -3.54 -1.12
C PHE A 186 17.34 -2.76 -1.41
N HIS A 187 17.36 -2.04 -2.53
CA HIS A 187 18.50 -1.21 -2.93
C HIS A 187 18.20 0.30 -2.84
N GLU A 188 16.93 0.67 -2.71
CA GLU A 188 16.49 2.06 -2.68
C GLU A 188 16.57 2.66 -1.27
N SER A 189 16.69 3.98 -1.19
CA SER A 189 16.73 4.73 0.08
C SER A 189 15.41 4.69 0.85
N SER A 190 14.31 4.33 0.18
CA SER A 190 13.00 4.14 0.79
C SER A 190 12.36 2.90 0.19
N PHE A 191 12.04 1.93 1.04
CA PHE A 191 11.35 0.71 0.64
C PHE A 191 10.26 0.36 1.64
N SER A 192 9.24 -0.34 1.15
CA SER A 192 8.19 -0.89 2.00
C SER A 192 7.58 -2.13 1.36
N VAL A 193 7.29 -3.13 2.16
CA VAL A 193 6.59 -4.33 1.71
C VAL A 193 5.41 -4.54 2.63
N ILE A 194 4.19 -4.49 2.12
CA ILE A 194 2.97 -4.56 2.94
C ILE A 194 2.26 -5.87 2.60
N THR A 195 2.00 -6.72 3.59
CA THR A 195 1.20 -7.94 3.37
C THR A 195 -0.26 -7.59 3.07
N VAL A 196 -0.95 -8.49 2.38
CA VAL A 196 -2.42 -8.49 2.44
C VAL A 196 -2.90 -8.76 3.86
N PRO A 197 -4.16 -8.43 4.17
CA PRO A 197 -4.70 -8.61 5.50
C PRO A 197 -4.84 -10.09 5.84
N ILE A 198 -4.28 -10.51 6.97
CA ILE A 198 -4.44 -11.89 7.49
C ILE A 198 -5.22 -11.88 8.81
N LEU A 199 -5.97 -12.95 9.06
CA LEU A 199 -6.65 -13.21 10.32
C LEU A 199 -5.63 -13.80 11.30
N VAL A 200 -5.21 -13.01 12.29
CA VAL A 200 -4.26 -13.48 13.29
C VAL A 200 -5.00 -13.91 14.54
N GLN A 201 -4.75 -15.14 14.97
CA GLN A 201 -5.28 -15.70 16.21
C GLN A 201 -4.18 -15.84 17.26
N LYS A 202 -4.60 -16.20 18.48
CA LYS A 202 -3.66 -16.57 19.55
C LYS A 202 -2.72 -17.67 19.04
N PHE A 203 -1.44 -17.57 19.37
CA PHE A 203 -0.36 -18.51 19.00
C PHE A 203 0.22 -18.39 17.58
N TYR A 204 -0.16 -17.38 16.81
CA TYR A 204 0.48 -17.14 15.53
C TYR A 204 1.93 -16.69 15.70
N VAL A 205 2.75 -17.13 14.75
CA VAL A 205 4.18 -16.83 14.68
C VAL A 205 4.47 -16.19 13.33
N LEU A 206 5.21 -15.09 13.37
CA LEU A 206 5.88 -14.58 12.19
C LEU A 206 7.27 -15.23 12.09
N VAL A 207 7.55 -15.88 10.96
CA VAL A 207 8.87 -16.40 10.61
C VAL A 207 9.32 -15.73 9.32
N LEU A 208 10.53 -15.17 9.34
CA LEU A 208 11.17 -14.58 8.17
C LEU A 208 12.67 -14.83 8.20
N GLN A 209 13.28 -14.87 7.03
CA GLN A 209 14.73 -14.87 6.84
C GLN A 209 15.14 -13.47 6.40
N PHE A 210 16.08 -12.85 7.11
CA PHE A 210 16.51 -11.48 6.86
C PHE A 210 18.03 -11.40 6.82
N ASN A 211 18.56 -10.92 5.70
CA ASN A 211 20.00 -10.72 5.51
C ASN A 211 20.27 -9.23 5.28
N THR A 212 21.37 -8.74 5.85
CA THR A 212 21.88 -7.37 5.63
C THR A 212 23.19 -7.43 4.85
N LYS A 213 23.41 -6.50 3.92
CA LYS A 213 24.61 -6.41 3.04
C LYS A 213 24.79 -7.64 2.11
N CYS A 214 24.02 -7.66 1.03
CA CYS A 214 24.13 -8.65 -0.04
C CYS A 214 25.15 -8.30 -1.14
N THR A 215 25.64 -7.07 -1.20
CA THR A 215 26.57 -6.63 -2.26
C THR A 215 28.01 -6.96 -1.89
N GLY A 216 28.66 -7.79 -2.71
CA GLY A 216 30.02 -8.27 -2.51
C GLY A 216 31.07 -7.17 -2.29
N ASN A 217 32.09 -7.53 -1.51
CA ASN A 217 33.38 -6.84 -1.30
C ASN A 217 33.43 -5.61 -0.36
N ALA A 218 32.33 -5.19 0.27
CA ALA A 218 32.45 -4.25 1.40
C ALA A 218 32.75 -5.05 2.67
N ASP A 219 33.95 -4.89 3.23
CA ASP A 219 34.38 -5.45 4.51
C ASP A 219 33.21 -5.60 5.50
N MET A 220 32.93 -6.85 5.89
CA MET A 220 31.89 -7.21 6.87
C MET A 220 32.11 -6.55 8.24
N LYS A 221 33.24 -5.87 8.46
CA LYS A 221 33.70 -5.42 9.77
C LYS A 221 33.05 -4.14 10.30
N THR A 222 32.26 -3.41 9.51
CA THR A 222 31.59 -2.20 10.01
C THR A 222 30.20 -2.03 9.41
N LEU A 223 29.23 -2.79 9.90
CA LEU A 223 27.88 -2.24 10.05
C LEU A 223 27.67 -2.04 11.55
N GLN A 224 27.69 -0.80 12.03
CA GLN A 224 27.15 -0.54 13.36
C GLN A 224 25.66 -0.84 13.28
N CYS A 225 25.10 -1.70 14.14
CA CYS A 225 23.69 -2.08 14.02
C CYS A 225 22.75 -0.87 14.07
N ARG A 226 23.21 0.26 14.63
CA ARG A 226 22.50 1.55 14.64
C ARG A 226 22.22 2.13 13.24
N ASN A 227 22.88 1.63 12.19
CA ASN A 227 22.64 2.05 10.81
C ASN A 227 21.60 1.17 10.09
N LEU A 228 21.10 0.11 10.73
CA LEU A 228 19.90 -0.57 10.24
C LEU A 228 18.70 0.28 10.64
N THR A 229 17.90 0.65 9.65
CA THR A 229 16.70 1.46 9.86
C THR A 229 15.42 0.67 9.60
N SER A 230 15.55 -0.63 9.31
CA SER A 230 14.43 -1.53 9.04
C SER A 230 13.64 -1.84 10.31
N ILE A 231 12.35 -1.52 10.30
CA ILE A 231 11.41 -1.76 11.39
C ILE A 231 10.32 -2.68 10.87
N ILE A 232 9.94 -3.69 11.66
CA ILE A 232 8.72 -4.47 11.43
C ILE A 232 7.59 -3.81 12.19
N GLU A 233 6.56 -3.38 11.49
CA GLU A 233 5.36 -2.79 12.07
C GLU A 233 4.12 -3.63 11.75
N TYR A 234 3.08 -3.42 12.54
CA TYR A 234 1.75 -3.94 12.28
C TYR A 234 0.65 -2.92 12.47
N ARG A 235 -0.51 -3.17 11.85
CA ARG A 235 -1.74 -2.42 12.12
C ARG A 235 -2.93 -3.36 12.20
N THR A 236 -3.81 -3.09 13.16
CA THR A 236 -5.09 -3.79 13.30
C THR A 236 -6.21 -2.97 12.69
N ASP A 237 -7.30 -3.66 12.36
CA ASP A 237 -8.61 -3.09 12.03
C ASP A 237 -8.56 -1.94 11.04
N LEU A 238 -7.82 -2.17 9.95
CA LEU A 238 -7.81 -1.25 8.80
C LEU A 238 -7.38 0.20 9.16
N SER A 239 -6.91 0.41 10.39
CA SER A 239 -6.44 1.70 10.86
C SER A 239 -5.23 2.12 10.05
N LEU A 240 -5.11 3.41 9.74
CA LEU A 240 -3.93 3.94 9.07
C LEU A 240 -2.73 4.09 10.03
N LYS A 241 -2.85 3.60 11.26
CA LYS A 241 -1.84 3.75 12.30
C LYS A 241 -1.02 2.48 12.43
N TRP A 242 0.27 2.61 12.17
CA TRP A 242 1.25 1.56 12.38
C TRP A 242 1.70 1.50 13.84
N VAL A 243 1.89 0.28 14.32
CA VAL A 243 2.41 -0.06 15.64
C VAL A 243 3.68 -0.86 15.44
N LYS A 244 4.78 -0.37 16.01
CA LYS A 244 6.07 -1.06 15.94
C LYS A 244 5.98 -2.43 16.62
N LEU A 245 6.32 -3.47 15.89
CA LEU A 245 6.51 -4.82 16.42
C LEU A 245 7.95 -5.00 16.87
N ILE A 246 8.91 -4.84 15.95
CA ILE A 246 10.34 -5.11 16.17
C ILE A 246 11.20 -4.09 15.44
N ASP A 247 12.31 -3.70 16.07
CA ASP A 247 13.42 -3.00 15.43
C ASP A 247 14.48 -4.01 14.97
N MET A 248 14.76 -4.09 13.66
CA MET A 248 15.77 -5.04 13.17
C MET A 248 17.18 -4.64 13.61
N ALA A 249 17.42 -3.35 13.88
CA ALA A 249 18.69 -2.88 14.46
C ALA A 249 18.92 -3.46 15.85
N ASP A 250 17.90 -3.42 16.72
CA ASP A 250 17.97 -3.95 18.08
C ASP A 250 18.16 -5.47 18.06
N LEU A 251 17.43 -6.16 17.17
CA LEU A 251 17.56 -7.61 17.01
C LEU A 251 18.97 -8.03 16.53
N ALA A 252 19.53 -7.33 15.55
CA ALA A 252 20.88 -7.59 15.05
C ALA A 252 21.96 -7.30 16.10
N CYS A 253 21.76 -6.29 16.94
CA CYS A 253 22.73 -5.91 17.97
C CYS A 253 22.72 -6.84 19.19
N ARG A 254 21.55 -7.34 19.59
CA ARG A 254 21.43 -8.28 20.71
C ARG A 254 22.00 -9.66 20.39
N THR A 255 22.03 -10.06 19.12
CA THR A 255 22.48 -11.39 18.69
C THR A 255 23.99 -11.51 18.46
N SER A 256 24.79 -10.47 18.76
CA SER A 256 26.26 -10.48 18.65
C SER A 256 26.79 -10.92 17.27
N LEU A 257 26.15 -10.46 16.20
CA LEU A 257 26.56 -10.72 14.82
C LEU A 257 27.57 -9.65 14.34
N ILE A 258 28.78 -9.63 14.92
CA ILE A 258 29.88 -8.75 14.45
C ILE A 258 30.79 -9.45 13.43
N ASN A 259 30.62 -10.75 13.18
CA ASN A 259 31.35 -11.44 12.11
C ASN A 259 30.40 -12.25 11.23
N GLY A 260 29.95 -11.65 10.13
CA GLY A 260 29.45 -12.35 8.94
C GLY A 260 28.31 -13.33 9.12
N GLY A 261 27.52 -13.22 10.20
CA GLY A 261 26.50 -14.23 10.49
C GLY A 261 25.11 -13.81 10.05
N TYR A 262 24.39 -14.83 9.61
CA TYR A 262 23.00 -14.80 9.21
C TYR A 262 22.10 -14.52 10.40
N LEU A 263 21.10 -13.66 10.20
CA LEU A 263 19.96 -13.56 11.09
C LEU A 263 19.01 -14.71 10.73
N ASN A 264 19.32 -15.91 11.24
CA ASN A 264 18.54 -17.11 10.96
C ASN A 264 17.20 -17.07 11.72
N MET A 265 16.12 -17.29 10.96
CA MET A 265 14.74 -17.56 11.39
C MET A 265 14.40 -17.10 12.80
N HIS A 266 13.91 -15.86 12.92
CA HIS A 266 13.29 -15.43 14.17
C HIS A 266 11.81 -15.79 14.17
N THR A 267 11.43 -16.61 15.16
CA THR A 267 10.04 -16.86 15.54
C THR A 267 9.59 -15.73 16.45
N ILE A 268 8.71 -14.87 15.95
CA ILE A 268 8.15 -13.77 16.73
C ILE A 268 6.74 -14.16 17.13
N LYS A 269 6.52 -14.34 18.45
CA LYS A 269 5.18 -14.57 18.99
C LYS A 269 4.42 -13.24 19.01
N LEU A 270 3.29 -13.22 18.33
CA LEU A 270 2.50 -12.01 18.20
C LEU A 270 1.63 -11.79 19.47
N PRO A 271 1.51 -10.56 19.99
CA PRO A 271 0.89 -10.27 21.29
C PRO A 271 -0.64 -10.15 21.23
N PHE A 272 -1.33 -10.95 20.40
CA PHE A 272 -2.77 -10.80 20.19
C PHE A 272 -3.59 -11.70 21.13
N GLU A 273 -4.54 -11.10 21.86
CA GLU A 273 -5.51 -11.81 22.71
C GLU A 273 -6.84 -12.11 21.99
N THR A 274 -7.11 -11.45 20.86
CA THR A 274 -8.33 -11.58 20.04
C THR A 274 -8.02 -11.55 18.54
N TYR A 275 -8.96 -12.02 17.71
CA TYR A 275 -8.86 -11.96 16.23
C TYR A 275 -8.51 -10.55 15.76
N SER A 276 -7.35 -10.39 15.12
CA SER A 276 -6.87 -9.09 14.64
C SER A 276 -6.38 -9.20 13.21
N ARG A 277 -6.63 -8.16 12.40
CA ARG A 277 -5.97 -7.98 11.11
C ARG A 277 -4.49 -7.62 11.34
N LEU A 278 -3.59 -8.18 10.55
CA LEU A 278 -2.16 -7.82 10.57
C LEU A 278 -1.70 -7.48 9.15
N ASP A 279 -1.19 -6.27 8.96
CA ASP A 279 -0.37 -5.93 7.80
C ASP A 279 1.07 -5.81 8.32
N ILE A 280 2.05 -6.51 7.75
CA ILE A 280 3.46 -6.44 8.21
C ILE A 280 4.24 -5.56 7.26
N VAL A 281 5.03 -4.61 7.78
CA VAL A 281 5.90 -3.75 6.96
C VAL A 281 7.32 -3.71 7.46
N PRO A 282 8.33 -4.05 6.64
CA PRO A 282 9.70 -3.60 6.82
C PRO A 282 9.82 -2.16 6.28
N ILE A 283 10.00 -1.18 7.16
CA ILE A 283 10.20 0.23 6.79
C ILE A 283 11.65 0.63 7.11
N SER A 284 12.37 1.21 6.14
CA SER A 284 13.60 1.97 6.39
C SER A 284 13.26 3.45 6.59
N ARG A 285 13.67 4.04 7.72
CA ARG A 285 13.65 5.49 7.92
C ARG A 285 14.91 6.16 7.38
#